data_AF-A0A7Y4HWY5-F1
#
_entry.id   AF-A0A7Y4HWY5-F1
#
_cell.length_a   1.000
_cell.length_b   1.000
_cell.length_c   1.000
_cell.angle_alpha   90.00
_cell.angle_beta   90.00
_cell.angle_gamma   90.00
#
_symmetry.space_group_name_H-M   'P 1'
#
loop_
_entity.id
_entity.type
_entity.pdbx_description
1 polymer ?
#
loop_
_entity_poly.entity_id
_entity_poly.type
_entity_poly.pdbx_seq_one_letter_code
_entity_poly.pdbx_strand_id
1 'polypeptide(L)' 'MDDSIWAAHRAQLERHEVFRDFEVTRLDTQGKIRHVSISGVPVFDASGRFTGYRGT' A
#
# COMPACT_ATOMS: atom_id res chain seq x y z
N MET A 1 -15.45 -10.00 -5.50
CA MET A 1 -14.28 -9.11 -5.58
C MET A 1 -13.33 -9.76 -6.55
N ASP A 2 -13.14 -9.16 -7.72
CA ASP A 2 -12.37 -9.75 -8.81
C ASP A 2 -10.89 -9.89 -8.44
N ASP A 3 -10.38 -11.12 -8.44
CA ASP A 3 -8.97 -11.45 -8.16
C ASP A 3 -7.98 -10.65 -9.05
N SER A 4 -8.42 -10.17 -10.22
CA SER A 4 -7.60 -9.37 -11.14
C SER A 4 -7.25 -7.99 -10.58
N ILE A 5 -8.15 -7.36 -9.82
CA ILE A 5 -7.91 -6.04 -9.21
C ILE A 5 -6.84 -6.18 -8.12
N TRP A 6 -6.91 -7.27 -7.34
CA TRP A 6 -5.91 -7.59 -6.32
C TRP A 6 -4.54 -7.90 -6.93
N ALA A 7 -4.49 -8.66 -8.02
CA ALA A 7 -3.25 -8.96 -8.74
C ALA A 7 -2.60 -7.70 -9.35
N ALA A 8 -3.39 -6.83 -9.98
CA ALA A 8 -2.90 -5.57 -10.52
C ALA A 8 -2.37 -4.64 -9.42
N HIS A 9 -3.05 -4.58 -8.28
CA HIS A 9 -2.61 -3.80 -7.14
C HIS A 9 -1.32 -4.36 -6.50
N ARG A 10 -1.19 -5.68 -6.37
CA ARG A 10 0.07 -6.31 -5.94
C ARG A 10 1.22 -5.94 -6.88
N ALA A 11 1.00 -6.04 -8.18
CA ALA A 11 2.03 -5.70 -9.16
C ALA A 11 2.41 -4.20 -9.09
N GLN A 12 1.47 -3.31 -8.78
CA GLN A 12 1.72 -1.88 -8.53
C GLN A 12 2.59 -1.66 -7.28
N LEU A 13 2.32 -2.40 -6.20
CA LEU A 13 3.14 -2.39 -4.98
C LEU A 13 4.55 -2.94 -5.20
N GLU A 14 4.69 -4.01 -6.00
CA GLU A 14 5.98 -4.61 -6.36
C GLU A 14 6.83 -3.69 -7.25
N ARG A 15 6.18 -2.88 -8.10
CA ARG A 15 6.84 -1.88 -8.95
C ARG A 15 7.27 -0.61 -8.20
N HIS A 16 6.99 -0.51 -6.90
CA HIS A 16 7.20 0.71 -6.12
C HIS A 16 6.50 1.93 -6.75
N GLU A 17 5.30 1.74 -7.28
CA GLU A 17 4.50 2.83 -7.81
C GLU A 17 3.73 3.54 -6.70
N VAL A 18 3.40 4.81 -6.93
CA VAL A 18 2.48 5.55 -6.05
C VAL A 18 1.14 4.85 -6.10
N PHE A 19 0.59 4.54 -4.92
CA PHE A 19 -0.79 4.08 -4.79
C PHE A 19 -1.55 5.05 -3.88
N ARG A 20 -2.83 5.24 -4.18
CA ARG A 20 -3.74 6.10 -3.44
C ARG A 20 -5.03 5.35 -3.21
N ASP A 21 -5.69 5.68 -2.11
CA ASP A 21 -7.02 5.19 -1.79
C ASP A 21 -7.14 3.66 -1.76
N PHE A 22 -6.07 2.96 -1.36
CA PHE A 22 -6.12 1.51 -1.27
C PHE A 22 -6.76 1.10 0.06
N GLU A 23 -8.00 0.61 -0.03
CA GLU A 23 -8.74 0.15 1.13
C GLU A 23 -8.24 -1.23 1.56
N VAL A 24 -7.63 -1.29 2.75
CA VAL A 24 -7.20 -2.55 3.37
C VAL A 24 -7.91 -2.77 4.68
N THR A 25 -8.18 -4.05 4.92
CA THR A 25 -8.79 -4.51 6.15
C THR A 25 -7.68 -4.96 7.10
N ARG A 26 -7.43 -4.19 8.16
CA ARG A 26 -6.43 -4.53 9.18
C ARG A 26 -7.10 -4.81 10.52
N LEU A 27 -6.62 -5.83 11.23
CA LEU A 27 -6.97 -6.05 12.63
C LEU A 27 -6.20 -5.05 13.49
N ASP A 28 -6.93 -4.29 14.31
CA ASP A 28 -6.29 -3.47 15.36
C ASP A 28 -5.79 -4.34 16.51
N THR A 29 -5.07 -3.72 17.46
CA THR A 29 -4.51 -4.42 18.63
C THR A 29 -5.57 -5.02 19.56
N GLN A 30 -6.84 -4.68 19.36
CA GLN A 30 -7.99 -5.23 20.08
C GLN A 30 -8.75 -6.29 19.26
N GLY A 31 -8.22 -6.69 18.10
CA GLY A 31 -8.83 -7.70 17.23
C GLY A 31 -10.03 -7.17 16.44
N LYS A 32 -10.26 -5.86 16.40
CA LYS A 32 -11.34 -5.28 15.60
C LYS A 32 -10.86 -5.05 14.18
N ILE A 33 -11.69 -5.47 13.22
CA ILE A 33 -11.49 -5.15 11.81
C ILE A 33 -11.67 -3.65 11.61
N ARG A 34 -10.63 -3.00 11.07
CA ARG A 34 -10.68 -1.62 10.58
C ARG A 34 -10.41 -1.60 9.10
N HIS A 35 -11.32 -0.95 8.38
CA HIS A 35 -11.10 -0.53 7.01
C HIS A 35 -10.25 0.73 7.08
N VAL A 36 -9.03 0.66 6.55
CA VAL A 36 -8.13 1.80 6.45
C VAL A 36 -7.81 2.03 4.99
N SER A 37 -8.01 3.27 4.54
CA SER A 37 -7.52 3.71 3.25
C SER A 37 -6.05 4.09 3.42
N ILE A 38 -5.16 3.38 2.74
CA ILE A 38 -3.74 3.70 2.72
C ILE A 38 -3.37 4.32 1.38
N SER A 39 -2.71 5.47 1.46
CA SER A 39 -2.05 6.10 0.33
C SER A 39 -0.56 6.10 0.61
N GLY A 40 0.26 5.64 -0.34
CA GLY A 40 1.69 5.48 -0.15
C GLY A 40 2.47 6.05 -1.33
N VAL A 41 3.36 7.01 -1.03
CA VAL A 41 4.36 7.47 -2.00
C VAL A 41 5.67 6.72 -1.73
N PRO A 42 6.26 6.06 -2.73
CA PRO A 42 7.57 5.43 -2.60
C PRO A 42 8.62 6.50 -2.30
N VAL A 43 9.38 6.29 -1.24
CA VAL A 43 10.48 7.17 -0.84
C VAL A 43 11.77 6.54 -1.32
N PHE A 44 12.54 7.31 -2.08
CA PHE A 44 13.86 6.93 -2.54
C PHE A 44 14.90 7.74 -1.77
N ASP A 45 16.04 7.13 -1.45
CA ASP A 45 17.18 7.87 -0.92
C ASP A 45 17.83 8.75 -2.01
N ALA A 46 18.85 9.52 -1.64
CA ALA A 46 19.61 10.36 -2.57
C ALA A 46 20.32 9.56 -3.69
N SER A 47 20.44 8.24 -3.55
CA SER A 47 21.02 7.32 -4.54
C SER A 47 19.95 6.65 -5.41
N GLY A 48 18.67 6.99 -5.24
CA GLY A 48 17.56 6.38 -5.98
C GLY A 48 17.16 4.99 -5.48
N ARG A 49 17.61 4.58 -4.29
CA ARG A 49 17.23 3.29 -3.70
C ARG A 49 15.93 3.44 -2.93
N PHE A 50 15.00 2.53 -3.18
CA PHE A 50 13.73 2.48 -2.45
C PHE A 50 13.99 2.23 -0.95
N THR A 51 13.52 3.15 -0.10
CA THR A 51 13.67 3.10 1.37
C THR A 51 12.37 2.80 2.10
N GLY A 52 11.23 2.77 1.39
CA GLY A 52 9.93 2.45 1.93
C GLY A 52 8.82 3.31 1.35
N TYR A 53 7.62 3.19 1.91
CA TYR A 53 6.49 4.05 1.57
C TYR A 53 6.24 5.05 2.69
N ARG A 54 6.07 6.32 2.33
CA ARG A 54 5.51 7.33 3.24
C ARG A 54 3.99 7.34 3.07
N GLY A 55 3.30 6.85 4.09
CA GLY A 55 1.85 7.00 4.22
C GLY A 55 1.45 8.30 4.89
N THR A 56 0.26 8.81 4.56
CA THR A 56 -0.43 9.91 5.25
C THR A 56 -1.65 9.38 5.97
#